data_AF-A0A821K9B2-F1
#
_entry.id   AF-A0A821K9B2-F1
#
_cell.length_a   1.000
_cell.length_b   1.000
_cell.length_c   1.000
_cell.angle_alpha   90.00
_cell.angle_beta   90.00
_cell.angle_gamma   90.00
#
_symmetry.space_group_name_H-M   'P 1'
#
loop_
_entity.id
_entity.type
_entity.pdbx_description
1 polymer ?
#
loop_
_entity_poly.entity_id
_entity_poly.type
_entity_poly.pdbx_seq_one_letter_code
_entity_poly.pdbx_strand_id
1 'polypeptide(L)'
;MLQTITIDQIKEALNQFNRGQKYLYNTLTTTIKENQTNDVWFIHLLDELRDNVDLFENTNEQFLDFLQVVFLQIDWIKLSKTVLDTFGAFQINLISCNTKHAQRYLSFLFTIFTIP
;
A
#
# COMPACT_ATOMS: atom_id res chain seq x y z
N MET A 1 -7.05 24.99 4.22
CA MET A 1 -7.66 23.76 4.75
C MET A 1 -7.25 22.62 3.84
N LEU A 2 -6.32 21.78 4.28
CA LEU A 2 -6.05 20.52 3.58
C LEU A 2 -7.25 19.61 3.86
N GLN A 3 -7.93 19.14 2.80
CA GLN A 3 -9.03 18.20 2.93
C GLN A 3 -8.46 16.89 3.45
N THR A 4 -8.87 16.45 4.64
CA THR A 4 -8.53 15.12 5.16
C THR A 4 -9.07 14.08 4.18
N ILE A 5 -8.18 13.44 3.42
CA ILE A 5 -8.62 12.41 2.47
C ILE A 5 -8.97 11.13 3.26
N THR A 6 -10.19 10.61 3.10
CA THR A 6 -10.72 9.48 3.90
C THR A 6 -10.55 8.14 3.19
N ILE A 7 -10.70 7.03 3.93
CA ILE A 7 -10.72 5.66 3.37
C ILE A 7 -11.75 5.51 2.24
N ASP A 8 -12.84 6.27 2.26
CA ASP A 8 -13.87 6.25 1.21
C ASP A 8 -13.33 6.72 -0.15
N GLN A 9 -12.39 7.67 -0.18
CA GLN A 9 -11.77 8.12 -1.43
C GLN A 9 -10.79 7.06 -1.98
N ILE A 10 -10.18 6.24 -1.12
CA ILE A 10 -9.37 5.09 -1.55
C ILE A 10 -10.29 4.01 -2.15
N LYS A 11 -11.43 3.72 -1.51
CA LYS A 11 -12.46 2.81 -2.05
C LYS A 11 -12.93 3.26 -3.43
N GLU A 12 -13.24 4.54 -3.58
CA GLU A 12 -13.63 5.10 -4.87
C GLU A 12 -12.52 4.92 -5.91
N ALA A 13 -11.27 5.19 -5.54
CA ALA A 13 -10.13 5.02 -6.43
C ALA A 13 -9.88 3.56 -6.84
N LEU A 14 -10.10 2.60 -5.94
CA LEU A 14 -10.05 1.16 -6.23
C LEU A 14 -11.19 0.73 -7.17
N ASN A 15 -12.40 1.24 -6.96
CA ASN A 15 -13.52 1.00 -7.89
C ASN A 15 -13.25 1.53 -9.31
N GLN A 16 -12.44 2.59 -9.43
CA GLN A 16 -12.04 3.19 -10.70
C GLN A 16 -10.69 2.67 -11.21
N PHE A 17 -10.12 1.63 -10.61
CA PHE A 17 -8.78 1.16 -10.88
C PHE A 17 -8.50 0.89 -12.37
N ASN A 18 -9.42 0.17 -13.03
CA ASN A 18 -9.33 -0.14 -14.46
C ASN A 18 -9.45 1.09 -15.38
N ARG A 19 -9.96 2.22 -14.86
CA ARG A 19 -10.14 3.48 -15.60
C ARG A 19 -8.98 4.46 -15.38
N GLY A 20 -8.14 4.26 -14.37
CA GLY A 20 -7.00 5.14 -14.14
C GLY A 20 -6.20 4.86 -12.87
N GLN A 21 -5.18 3.99 -12.99
CA GLN A 21 -4.19 3.70 -11.93
C GLN A 21 -3.52 4.96 -11.34
N LYS A 22 -3.36 6.02 -12.14
CA LYS A 22 -2.78 7.30 -11.72
C LYS A 22 -3.62 8.00 -10.64
N TYR A 23 -4.94 7.86 -10.68
CA TYR A 23 -5.81 8.46 -9.67
C TYR A 23 -5.59 7.79 -8.32
N LEU A 24 -5.63 6.46 -8.27
CA LEU A 24 -5.33 5.69 -7.07
C LEU A 24 -3.94 6.00 -6.52
N TYR A 25 -2.92 6.05 -7.38
CA TYR A 25 -1.56 6.42 -6.96
C TYR A 25 -1.51 7.79 -6.28
N ASN A 26 -2.14 8.81 -6.87
CA ASN A 26 -2.16 10.16 -6.30
C ASN A 26 -2.92 10.21 -4.96
N THR A 27 -4.05 9.51 -4.88
CA THR A 27 -4.86 9.40 -3.66
C THR A 27 -4.06 8.73 -2.54
N LEU A 28 -3.40 7.59 -2.82
CA LEU A 28 -2.57 6.87 -1.85
C LEU A 28 -1.37 7.70 -1.39
N THR A 29 -0.66 8.32 -2.33
CA THR A 29 0.51 9.16 -2.00
C THR A 29 0.14 10.33 -1.08
N THR A 30 -0.99 10.97 -1.34
CA THR A 30 -1.44 12.13 -0.56
C THR A 30 -1.89 11.71 0.84
N THR A 31 -2.73 10.69 0.92
CA THR A 31 -3.28 10.17 2.19
C THR A 31 -2.21 9.63 3.12
N ILE A 32 -1.23 8.88 2.59
CA ILE A 32 -0.15 8.30 3.39
C ILE A 32 0.72 9.39 4.02
N LYS A 33 0.99 10.49 3.30
CA LYS A 33 1.72 11.63 3.85
C LYS A 33 0.97 12.32 4.99
N GLU A 34 -0.36 12.37 4.91
CA GLU A 34 -1.20 12.99 5.94
C GLU A 34 -1.36 12.10 7.19
N ASN A 35 -1.18 10.78 7.06
CA ASN A 35 -1.48 9.80 8.11
C ASN A 35 -0.25 9.02 8.62
N GLN A 36 0.97 9.54 8.43
CA GLN A 36 2.24 8.81 8.66
C GLN A 36 2.40 8.11 10.02
N THR A 37 1.66 8.50 11.06
CA THR A 37 1.72 7.89 12.40
C THR A 37 0.37 7.36 12.89
N ASN A 38 -0.64 7.23 12.02
CA ASN A 38 -1.98 6.80 12.41
C ASN A 38 -2.18 5.31 12.12
N ASP A 39 -1.88 4.48 13.13
CA ASP A 39 -1.98 3.02 13.03
C ASP A 39 -3.36 2.51 12.60
N VAL A 40 -4.43 3.08 13.19
CA VAL A 40 -5.81 2.67 12.87
C VAL A 40 -6.10 2.92 11.41
N TRP A 41 -5.68 4.07 10.90
CA TRP A 41 -5.85 4.42 9.50
C TRP A 41 -5.06 3.48 8.57
N PHE A 42 -3.80 3.17 8.91
CA PHE A 42 -2.99 2.23 8.12
C PHE A 42 -3.58 0.83 8.10
N ILE A 43 -4.11 0.34 9.23
CA ILE A 43 -4.77 -0.97 9.27
C ILE A 43 -5.97 -0.97 8.31
N HIS A 44 -6.83 0.05 8.35
CA HIS A 44 -7.96 0.15 7.43
C HIS A 44 -7.54 0.26 5.96
N LEU A 45 -6.49 1.02 5.65
CA LEU A 45 -5.93 1.08 4.30
C LEU A 45 -5.49 -0.31 3.82
N LEU A 46 -4.75 -1.04 4.66
CA LEU A 46 -4.19 -2.34 4.29
C LEU A 46 -5.27 -3.40 4.15
N ASP A 47 -6.29 -3.38 5.01
CA ASP A 47 -7.47 -4.23 4.86
C ASP A 47 -8.19 -3.93 3.54
N GLU A 48 -8.38 -2.66 3.19
CA GLU A 48 -9.05 -2.29 1.94
C GLU A 48 -8.26 -2.73 0.70
N LEU A 49 -6.94 -2.58 0.71
CA LEU A 49 -6.08 -3.08 -0.37
C LEU A 49 -6.10 -4.60 -0.44
N ARG A 50 -6.13 -5.29 0.70
CA ARG A 50 -6.21 -6.76 0.78
C ARG A 50 -7.52 -7.27 0.21
N ASP A 51 -8.64 -6.64 0.55
CA ASP A 51 -9.97 -7.06 0.11
C ASP A 51 -10.15 -6.86 -1.41
N ASN A 52 -9.29 -6.03 -2.02
CA ASN A 52 -9.23 -5.79 -3.46
C ASN A 52 -7.99 -6.41 -4.13
N VAL A 53 -7.36 -7.42 -3.49
CA VAL A 53 -6.08 -7.98 -3.96
C VAL A 53 -6.15 -8.58 -5.36
N ASP A 54 -7.32 -9.12 -5.74
CA ASP A 54 -7.58 -9.71 -7.06
C ASP A 54 -7.43 -8.70 -8.21
N LEU A 55 -7.63 -7.40 -7.93
CA LEU A 55 -7.35 -6.35 -8.91
C LEU A 55 -5.88 -6.40 -9.34
N PHE A 56 -4.97 -6.77 -8.43
CA PHE A 56 -3.54 -6.77 -8.65
C PHE A 56 -3.02 -8.02 -9.35
N GLU A 57 -3.76 -9.15 -9.33
CA GLU A 57 -3.35 -10.41 -9.97
C GLU A 57 -2.99 -10.27 -11.44
N ASN A 58 -3.81 -9.51 -12.17
CA ASN A 58 -3.69 -9.32 -13.62
C ASN A 58 -3.18 -7.93 -14.00
N THR A 59 -2.75 -7.13 -13.03
CA THR A 59 -2.28 -5.77 -13.32
C THR A 59 -0.85 -5.79 -13.86
N ASN A 60 -0.58 -4.90 -14.80
CA ASN A 60 0.77 -4.59 -15.26
C ASN A 60 1.72 -4.36 -14.06
N GLU A 61 2.91 -4.95 -14.13
CA GLU A 61 3.98 -4.85 -13.13
C GLU A 61 4.24 -3.39 -12.69
N GLN A 62 4.00 -2.43 -13.58
CA GLN A 62 4.10 -1.00 -13.33
C GLN A 62 3.26 -0.49 -12.13
N PHE A 63 2.05 -1.01 -11.91
CA PHE A 63 1.23 -0.56 -10.77
C PHE A 63 1.77 -1.06 -9.43
N LEU A 64 2.37 -2.25 -9.44
CA LEU A 64 2.93 -2.86 -8.24
C LEU A 64 4.22 -2.14 -7.84
N ASP A 65 5.00 -1.71 -8.83
CA ASP A 65 6.12 -0.80 -8.61
C ASP A 65 5.64 0.55 -8.02
N PHE A 66 4.48 1.06 -8.44
CA PHE A 66 3.89 2.26 -7.84
C PHE A 66 3.50 2.06 -6.37
N LEU A 67 2.83 0.95 -6.02
CA LEU A 67 2.52 0.65 -4.62
C LEU A 67 3.79 0.59 -3.77
N GLN A 68 4.86 -0.01 -4.28
CA GLN A 68 6.14 -0.07 -3.59
C GLN A 68 6.71 1.34 -3.35
N VAL A 69 6.70 2.22 -4.35
CA VAL A 69 7.15 3.63 -4.22
C VAL A 69 6.31 4.40 -3.20
N VAL A 70 5.00 4.14 -3.15
CA VAL A 70 4.11 4.75 -2.17
C VAL A 70 4.45 4.28 -0.75
N PHE A 71 4.59 2.97 -0.56
CA PHE A 71 4.89 2.40 0.75
C PHE A 71 6.29 2.77 1.28
N LEU A 72 7.25 3.03 0.40
CA LEU A 72 8.58 3.52 0.81
C LEU A 72 8.55 4.93 1.45
N GLN A 73 7.45 5.68 1.30
CA GLN A 73 7.29 6.99 1.92
C GLN A 73 6.83 6.93 3.38
N ILE A 74 6.52 5.73 3.88
CA ILE A 74 6.06 5.51 5.25
C ILE A 74 7.28 5.32 6.16
N ASP A 75 7.24 5.97 7.32
CA ASP A 75 8.23 5.76 8.38
C ASP A 75 7.86 4.51 9.20
N TRP A 76 8.15 3.34 8.63
CA TRP A 76 7.76 2.03 9.19
C TRP A 76 8.32 1.76 10.58
N ILE A 77 9.39 2.44 10.98
CA ILE A 77 10.02 2.27 12.30
C ILE A 77 9.12 2.87 13.41
N LYS A 78 8.26 3.84 13.08
CA LYS A 78 7.37 4.52 14.03
C LYS A 78 6.02 3.85 14.20
N LEU A 79 5.68 2.88 13.35
CA LEU A 79 4.38 2.22 13.37
C LEU A 79 4.35 1.07 14.38
N SER A 80 3.18 0.76 14.93
CA SER A 80 3.07 -0.38 15.85
C SER A 80 3.29 -1.72 15.16
N LYS A 81 3.62 -2.72 15.98
CA LYS A 81 3.71 -4.12 15.55
C LYS A 81 2.44 -4.58 14.82
N THR A 82 1.25 -4.14 15.25
CA THR A 82 0.00 -4.54 14.60
C THR A 82 -0.06 -4.08 13.15
N VAL A 83 0.37 -2.84 12.86
CA VAL A 83 0.42 -2.34 11.48
C VAL A 83 1.43 -3.14 10.65
N LEU A 84 2.59 -3.47 11.23
CA LEU A 84 3.61 -4.28 10.56
C LEU A 84 3.12 -5.71 10.27
N ASP A 85 2.40 -6.33 11.21
CA ASP A 85 1.81 -7.65 11.04
C ASP A 85 0.75 -7.63 9.93
N THR A 86 -0.15 -6.62 9.93
CA THR A 86 -1.18 -6.44 8.89
C THR A 86 -0.54 -6.21 7.52
N PHE A 87 0.53 -5.40 7.45
CA PHE A 87 1.25 -5.18 6.21
C PHE A 87 1.94 -6.46 5.71
N GLY A 88 2.55 -7.24 6.61
CA GLY A 88 3.13 -8.53 6.28
C GLY A 88 2.10 -9.51 5.70
N ALA A 89 0.91 -9.59 6.31
CA ALA A 89 -0.19 -10.42 5.80
C ALA A 89 -0.66 -9.98 4.41
N PHE A 90 -0.80 -8.67 4.19
CA PHE A 90 -1.13 -8.11 2.88
C PHE A 90 -0.08 -8.49 1.81
N GLN A 91 1.20 -8.40 2.14
CA GLN A 91 2.29 -8.77 1.22
C GLN A 91 2.30 -10.27 0.90
N ILE A 92 2.01 -11.13 1.88
CA ILE A 92 1.86 -12.58 1.65
C ILE A 92 0.70 -12.85 0.66
N ASN A 93 -0.42 -12.14 0.80
CA ASN A 93 -1.54 -12.28 -0.14
C ASN A 93 -1.13 -11.85 -1.56
N LEU A 94 -0.46 -10.70 -1.71
CA LEU A 94 0.07 -10.26 -3.01
C LEU A 94 1.03 -11.29 -3.63
N ILE A 95 1.93 -11.86 -2.83
CA ILE A 95 2.90 -12.87 -3.31
C ILE A 95 2.19 -14.16 -3.73
N SER A 96 1.13 -14.55 -3.01
CA SER A 96 0.33 -15.74 -3.32
C SER A 96 -0.43 -15.57 -4.64
N CYS A 97 -0.92 -14.37 -4.91
CA CYS A 97 -1.55 -13.96 -6.16
C CYS A 97 -0.54 -13.93 -7.33
N ASN A 98 0.68 -13.43 -7.10
CA ASN A 98 1.74 -13.41 -8.12
C ASN A 98 3.14 -13.49 -7.47
N THR A 99 3.79 -14.64 -7.66
CA THR A 99 5.07 -14.95 -7.01
C THR A 99 6.22 -14.02 -7.41
N LYS A 100 6.10 -13.29 -8.54
CA LYS A 100 7.07 -12.25 -8.93
C LYS A 100 7.12 -11.09 -7.93
N HIS A 101 6.15 -10.96 -7.02
CA HIS A 101 6.19 -9.97 -5.94
C HIS A 101 7.15 -10.33 -4.83
N ALA A 102 7.51 -11.60 -4.67
CA ALA A 102 8.38 -12.02 -3.57
C ALA A 102 9.72 -11.28 -3.60
N GLN A 103 10.34 -11.16 -4.78
CA GLN A 103 11.60 -10.44 -4.94
C GLN A 103 11.45 -8.94 -4.65
N ARG A 104 10.36 -8.32 -5.09
CA ARG A 104 10.08 -6.89 -4.85
C ARG A 104 9.90 -6.62 -3.35
N TYR A 105 9.13 -7.47 -2.67
CA TYR A 105 8.90 -7.35 -1.24
C TYR A 105 10.19 -7.54 -0.44
N LEU A 106 11.04 -8.51 -0.80
CA LEU A 106 12.35 -8.68 -0.15
C LEU A 106 13.24 -7.44 -0.33
N SER A 107 13.32 -6.90 -1.54
CA SER A 107 14.06 -5.64 -1.81
C SER A 107 13.51 -4.46 -1.00
N PHE A 108 12.19 -4.37 -0.85
CA PHE A 108 11.53 -3.37 -0.02
C PHE A 108 11.91 -3.51 1.46
N LEU A 109 11.85 -4.72 2.02
CA LEU A 109 12.24 -4.98 3.40
C LEU A 109 13.70 -4.60 3.65
N PHE A 110 14.61 -4.95 2.75
CA PHE A 110 16.00 -4.49 2.86
C PHE A 110 16.07 -2.97 2.85
N THR A 111 15.38 -2.30 1.92
CA THR A 111 15.40 -0.82 1.87
C THR A 111 14.99 -0.15 3.19
N ILE A 112 13.98 -0.69 3.88
CA ILE A 112 13.48 -0.10 5.13
C ILE A 112 14.31 -0.48 6.35
N PHE A 113 14.75 -1.74 6.43
CA PHE A 113 15.40 -2.28 7.63
C PHE A 113 16.93 -2.35 7.52
N THR A 114 17.50 -1.93 6.40
CA THR A 114 18.94 -1.97 6.15
C THR A 114 19.56 -0.57 6.03
N ILE A 115 18.93 0.44 6.65
CA ILE A 115 19.57 1.73 6.93
C ILE A 115 20.63 1.47 8.03
N PRO A 116 21.91 1.81 7.82
CA PRO A 116 23.00 1.56 8.76
C PRO A 116 22.87 2.32 10.09
#